data_AF-A0A7I7QN32-F1
#
_entry.id   AF-A0A7I7QN32-F1
#
_cell.length_a   1.000
_cell.length_b   1.000
_cell.length_c   1.000
_cell.angle_alpha   90.00
_cell.angle_beta   90.00
_cell.angle_gamma   90.00
#
_symmetry.space_group_name_H-M   'P 1'
#
loop_
_entity.id
_entity.type
_entity.pdbx_description
1 polymer ?
#
loop_
_entity_poly.entity_id
_entity_poly.type
_entity_poly.pdbx_seq_one_letter_code
_entity_poly.pdbx_strand_id
1 'polypeptide(L)'
;MNPMKKVVQGVLVASTLAGLGVAGANPAAADSTDDFPIPHRIIVTACDTEQYLQAARDTSPVYFERYMIDKSNRPADVQQMAEDRIHWFFSLSAAARRQYSEDTATNVYYEQVATRWGNWAKVFFNNKGVVAKATDVCMNYPAGDMSVWDWPVAR
;
A
#
# COMPACT_ATOMS: atom_id res chain seq x y z
N MET A 1 -65.22 61.12 -6.24
CA MET A 1 -64.18 61.69 -7.14
C MET A 1 -63.28 60.56 -7.59
N ASN A 2 -63.22 60.30 -8.91
CA ASN A 2 -62.31 59.38 -9.62
C ASN A 2 -60.91 60.06 -9.75
N PRO A 3 -59.80 59.45 -10.26
CA PRO A 3 -59.64 58.12 -10.88
C PRO A 3 -58.27 57.38 -10.70
N MET A 4 -58.18 56.21 -11.37
CA MET A 4 -57.01 55.60 -12.04
C MET A 4 -56.00 54.79 -11.21
N LYS A 5 -56.01 53.46 -11.33
CA LYS A 5 -55.37 52.62 -12.37
C LYS A 5 -53.86 52.84 -12.52
N LYS A 6 -53.05 51.88 -12.03
CA LYS A 6 -51.93 51.30 -12.79
C LYS A 6 -51.80 49.81 -12.49
N VAL A 7 -52.10 49.02 -13.52
CA VAL A 7 -51.72 47.62 -13.69
C VAL A 7 -50.22 47.61 -13.98
N VAL A 8 -49.44 46.84 -13.23
CA VAL A 8 -48.10 46.42 -13.66
C VAL A 8 -48.07 44.90 -13.51
N GLN A 9 -47.98 44.24 -14.66
CA GLN A 9 -47.88 42.80 -14.80
C GLN A 9 -46.54 42.33 -14.20
N GLY A 10 -46.60 41.54 -13.14
CA GLY A 10 -45.44 40.83 -12.58
C GLY A 10 -45.30 39.47 -13.25
N VAL A 11 -44.18 39.30 -13.95
CA VAL A 11 -43.79 38.12 -14.73
C VAL A 11 -43.65 36.87 -13.85
N LEU A 12 -44.22 35.75 -14.33
CA LEU A 12 -43.97 34.40 -13.82
C LEU A 12 -42.49 34.01 -14.05
N VAL A 13 -41.79 33.59 -13.00
CA VAL A 13 -40.66 32.66 -13.13
C VAL A 13 -40.78 31.61 -12.02
N ALA A 14 -41.30 30.44 -12.40
CA ALA A 14 -41.20 29.23 -11.62
C ALA A 14 -39.94 28.48 -12.09
N SER A 15 -38.94 28.36 -11.22
CA SER A 15 -37.73 27.57 -11.47
C SER A 15 -37.62 26.48 -10.42
N THR A 16 -38.24 25.34 -10.68
CA THR A 16 -37.94 24.06 -10.03
C THR A 16 -36.68 23.45 -10.66
N LEU A 17 -35.60 23.35 -9.90
CA LEU A 17 -34.41 22.53 -10.20
C LEU A 17 -34.05 21.78 -8.91
N ALA A 18 -34.41 20.51 -8.79
CA ALA A 18 -33.64 19.33 -9.23
C ALA A 18 -32.88 18.72 -8.03
N GLY A 19 -33.46 17.67 -7.44
CA GLY A 19 -32.67 16.72 -6.67
C GLY A 19 -31.84 15.87 -7.62
N LEU A 20 -30.63 15.50 -7.22
CA LEU A 20 -29.84 14.37 -7.75
C LEU A 20 -28.64 14.10 -6.83
N GLY A 21 -28.68 12.94 -6.16
CA GLY A 21 -27.54 12.08 -5.82
C GLY A 21 -26.36 12.66 -5.04
N VAL A 22 -26.37 12.48 -3.71
CA VAL A 22 -25.13 12.15 -2.99
C VAL A 22 -24.92 10.63 -3.16
N ALA A 23 -24.70 10.19 -4.41
CA ALA A 23 -24.14 8.87 -4.64
C ALA A 23 -22.70 8.93 -4.13
N GLY A 24 -22.34 8.01 -3.23
CA GLY A 24 -21.04 7.99 -2.56
C GLY A 24 -19.90 8.26 -3.54
N ALA A 25 -19.08 9.27 -3.22
CA ALA A 25 -17.82 9.45 -3.91
C ALA A 25 -16.97 8.21 -3.61
N ASN A 26 -16.94 7.26 -4.54
CA ASN A 26 -15.87 6.27 -4.54
C ASN A 26 -14.56 7.06 -4.63
N PRO A 27 -13.55 6.74 -3.80
CA PRO A 27 -12.25 7.37 -3.96
C PRO A 27 -11.82 7.18 -5.41
N ALA A 28 -11.37 8.28 -6.03
CA ALA A 28 -10.78 8.19 -7.35
C ALA A 28 -9.62 7.19 -7.26
N ALA A 29 -9.72 6.08 -7.98
CA ALA A 29 -8.60 5.16 -8.11
C ALA A 29 -7.46 5.94 -8.76
N ALA A 30 -6.29 5.97 -8.13
CA ALA A 30 -5.12 6.54 -8.77
C ALA A 30 -4.81 5.67 -10.01
N ASP A 31 -4.30 6.29 -11.08
CA ASP A 31 -3.85 5.58 -12.29
C ASP A 31 -2.52 4.87 -12.00
N SER A 32 -2.56 3.94 -11.05
CA SER A 32 -1.45 3.07 -10.70
C SER A 32 -1.41 1.97 -11.76
N THR A 33 -0.29 1.86 -12.48
CA THR A 33 -0.04 0.65 -13.27
C THR A 33 -0.14 -0.55 -12.32
N ASP A 34 -0.47 -1.74 -12.83
CA ASP A 34 -0.71 -2.94 -12.02
C ASP A 34 0.42 -3.27 -11.00
N ASP A 35 1.63 -2.78 -11.27
CA ASP A 35 2.85 -2.94 -10.48
C ASP A 35 3.27 -1.76 -9.59
N PHE A 36 2.47 -0.70 -9.47
CA PHE A 36 2.83 0.50 -8.71
C PHE A 36 1.82 0.77 -7.58
N PRO A 37 2.24 1.32 -6.43
CA PRO A 37 3.62 1.34 -5.91
C PRO A 37 4.13 -0.03 -5.45
N ILE A 38 3.24 -0.99 -5.21
CA ILE A 38 3.59 -2.37 -4.84
C ILE A 38 3.35 -3.29 -6.04
N PRO A 39 4.32 -4.13 -6.45
CA PRO A 39 4.19 -5.02 -7.59
C PRO A 39 3.00 -5.98 -7.47
N HIS A 40 2.30 -6.23 -8.60
CA HIS A 40 1.11 -7.10 -8.63
C HIS A 40 1.39 -8.48 -8.00
N ARG A 41 2.59 -9.03 -8.25
CA ARG A 41 3.03 -10.32 -7.71
C ARG A 41 3.03 -10.37 -6.18
N ILE A 42 3.30 -9.26 -5.49
CA ILE A 42 3.19 -9.18 -4.02
C ILE A 42 1.72 -9.05 -3.58
N ILE A 43 0.91 -8.33 -4.36
CA ILE A 43 -0.52 -8.18 -4.06
C ILE A 43 -1.22 -9.55 -4.07
N VAL A 44 -0.89 -10.42 -5.02
CA VAL A 44 -1.59 -11.70 -5.22
C VAL A 44 -0.86 -12.92 -4.66
N THR A 45 0.36 -12.78 -4.16
CA THR A 45 1.11 -13.94 -3.64
C THR A 45 0.41 -14.60 -2.45
N ALA A 46 0.43 -15.93 -2.44
CA ALA A 46 -0.04 -16.75 -1.32
C ALA A 46 1.07 -17.08 -0.32
N CYS A 47 2.32 -16.72 -0.61
CA CYS A 47 3.42 -16.92 0.32
C CYS A 47 3.26 -16.01 1.55
N ASP A 48 3.66 -16.51 2.70
CA ASP A 48 3.86 -15.66 3.86
C ASP A 48 5.15 -14.82 3.74
N THR A 49 5.39 -13.98 4.75
CA THR A 49 6.54 -13.09 4.76
C THR A 49 7.86 -13.87 4.77
N GLU A 50 7.95 -14.92 5.60
CA GLU A 50 9.16 -15.72 5.79
C GLU A 50 9.50 -16.52 4.53
N GLN A 51 8.50 -17.11 3.88
CA GLN A 51 8.64 -17.82 2.61
C GLN A 51 9.17 -16.89 1.53
N TYR A 52 8.61 -15.68 1.41
CA TYR A 52 9.10 -14.68 0.47
C TYR A 52 10.54 -14.27 0.82
N LEU A 53 10.83 -14.01 2.09
CA LEU A 53 12.13 -13.51 2.52
C LEU A 53 13.23 -14.56 2.35
N GLN A 54 12.95 -15.84 2.62
CA GLN A 54 13.84 -16.96 2.34
C GLN A 54 14.09 -17.12 0.82
N ALA A 55 13.04 -17.00 0.01
CA ALA A 55 13.19 -17.02 -1.45
C ALA A 55 14.03 -15.85 -1.95
N ALA A 56 13.88 -14.67 -1.36
CA ALA A 56 14.70 -13.49 -1.67
C ALA A 56 16.17 -13.70 -1.27
N ARG A 57 16.44 -14.31 -0.11
CA ARG A 57 17.80 -14.72 0.32
C ARG A 57 18.48 -15.58 -0.72
N ASP A 58 17.79 -16.59 -1.23
CA ASP A 58 18.43 -17.60 -2.07
C ASP A 58 18.47 -17.19 -3.57
N THR A 59 17.47 -16.45 -4.05
CA THR A 59 17.39 -16.04 -5.47
C THR A 59 18.01 -14.66 -5.76
N SER A 60 18.11 -13.83 -4.73
CA SER A 60 18.57 -12.44 -4.82
C SER A 60 19.43 -12.02 -3.61
N PRO A 61 20.49 -12.79 -3.26
CA PRO A 61 21.22 -12.64 -2.00
C PRO A 61 21.71 -11.22 -1.75
N VAL A 62 22.29 -10.55 -2.75
CA VAL A 62 22.77 -9.17 -2.62
C VAL A 62 21.68 -8.19 -2.12
N TYR A 63 20.43 -8.37 -2.54
CA TYR A 63 19.32 -7.51 -2.09
C TYR A 63 18.81 -7.89 -0.71
N PHE A 64 18.78 -9.18 -0.39
CA PHE A 64 18.48 -9.68 0.94
C PHE A 64 19.52 -9.19 1.95
N GLU A 65 20.81 -9.41 1.71
CA GLU A 65 21.89 -9.00 2.60
C GLU A 65 21.88 -7.48 2.83
N ARG A 66 21.71 -6.68 1.77
CA ARG A 66 21.60 -5.22 1.92
C ARG A 66 20.42 -4.82 2.79
N TYR A 67 19.29 -5.50 2.67
CA TYR A 67 18.12 -5.25 3.51
C TYR A 67 18.39 -5.64 4.97
N MET A 68 18.98 -6.82 5.21
CA MET A 68 19.29 -7.29 6.56
C MET A 68 20.36 -6.44 7.26
N ILE A 69 21.37 -5.97 6.53
CA ILE A 69 22.38 -5.02 7.04
C ILE A 69 21.73 -3.67 7.37
N ASP A 70 20.87 -3.14 6.48
CA ASP A 70 20.17 -1.89 6.75
C ASP A 70 19.26 -2.01 7.99
N LYS A 71 18.54 -3.13 8.11
CA LYS A 71 17.73 -3.49 9.29
C LYS A 71 18.57 -3.55 10.56
N SER A 72 19.70 -4.27 10.54
CA SER A 72 20.55 -4.44 11.73
C SER A 72 21.14 -3.13 12.24
N ASN A 73 21.26 -2.12 11.37
CA ASN A 73 21.68 -0.77 11.72
C ASN A 73 20.56 0.10 12.33
N ARG A 74 19.33 -0.42 12.46
CA ARG A 74 18.20 0.29 13.07
C ARG A 74 18.07 -0.04 14.57
N PRO A 75 17.53 0.89 15.37
CA PRO A 75 17.08 0.60 16.74
C PRO A 75 16.15 -0.62 16.79
N ALA A 76 16.24 -1.42 17.85
CA ALA A 76 15.49 -2.68 17.97
C ALA A 76 13.97 -2.48 17.85
N ASP A 77 13.43 -1.37 18.38
CA ASP A 77 12.01 -1.01 18.25
C ASP A 77 11.62 -0.75 16.77
N VAL A 78 12.50 -0.14 15.98
CA VAL A 78 12.28 0.10 14.56
C VAL A 78 12.38 -1.19 13.75
N GLN A 79 13.27 -2.10 14.13
CA GLN A 79 13.35 -3.43 13.52
C GLN A 79 12.06 -4.21 13.73
N GLN A 80 11.59 -4.31 14.98
CA GLN A 80 10.36 -5.01 15.32
C GLN A 80 9.15 -4.37 14.61
N MET A 81 9.07 -3.04 14.60
CA MET A 81 8.00 -2.31 13.90
C MET A 81 7.93 -2.65 12.41
N ALA A 82 9.07 -2.81 11.74
CA ALA A 82 9.11 -3.18 10.33
C ALA A 82 8.70 -4.64 10.09
N GLU A 83 9.16 -5.57 10.94
CA GLU A 83 8.73 -6.98 10.91
C GLU A 83 7.21 -7.09 11.10
N ASP A 84 6.69 -6.52 12.19
CA ASP A 84 5.25 -6.54 12.50
C ASP A 84 4.42 -5.92 11.36
N ARG A 85 4.91 -4.82 10.77
CA ARG A 85 4.22 -4.14 9.68
C ARG A 85 4.17 -4.98 8.41
N ILE A 86 5.27 -5.65 8.07
CA ILE A 86 5.30 -6.49 6.88
C ILE A 86 4.47 -7.77 7.09
N HIS A 87 4.51 -8.37 8.28
CA HIS A 87 3.63 -9.49 8.65
C HIS A 87 2.17 -9.10 8.55
N TRP A 88 1.78 -7.94 9.09
CA TRP A 88 0.43 -7.41 8.94
C TRP A 88 0.05 -7.26 7.47
N PHE A 89 0.92 -6.68 6.64
CA PHE A 89 0.65 -6.52 5.21
C PHE A 89 0.41 -7.88 4.51
N PHE A 90 1.24 -8.89 4.79
CA PHE A 90 1.07 -10.23 4.24
C PHE A 90 -0.15 -10.97 4.83
N SER A 91 -0.68 -10.56 6.00
CA SER A 91 -1.94 -11.09 6.53
C SER A 91 -3.19 -10.59 5.78
N LEU A 92 -3.07 -9.49 5.03
CA LEU A 92 -4.19 -8.89 4.30
C LEU A 92 -4.61 -9.72 3.09
N SER A 93 -5.90 -9.63 2.73
CA SER A 93 -6.39 -10.12 1.45
C SER A 93 -5.78 -9.34 0.28
N ALA A 94 -5.77 -9.92 -0.92
CA ALA A 94 -5.25 -9.23 -2.12
C ALA A 94 -5.95 -7.86 -2.36
N ALA A 95 -7.26 -7.77 -2.11
CA ALA A 95 -8.00 -6.52 -2.21
C ALA A 95 -7.52 -5.48 -1.17
N ALA A 96 -7.29 -5.90 0.08
CA ALA A 96 -6.78 -5.02 1.13
C ALA A 96 -5.32 -4.62 0.90
N ARG A 97 -4.46 -5.51 0.38
CA ARG A 97 -3.10 -5.17 -0.07
C ARG A 97 -3.12 -4.14 -1.19
N ARG A 98 -4.05 -4.29 -2.15
CA ARG A 98 -4.23 -3.31 -3.23
C ARG A 98 -4.68 -1.96 -2.68
N GLN A 99 -5.66 -1.93 -1.78
CA GLN A 99 -6.07 -0.68 -1.13
C GLN A 99 -4.92 -0.02 -0.37
N TYR A 100 -4.13 -0.80 0.39
CA TYR A 100 -2.93 -0.30 1.07
C TYR A 100 -1.93 0.31 0.08
N SER A 101 -1.74 -0.31 -1.09
CA SER A 101 -0.88 0.21 -2.16
C SER A 101 -1.38 1.57 -2.66
N GLU A 102 -2.69 1.71 -2.89
CA GLU A 102 -3.31 2.98 -3.31
C GLU A 102 -3.20 4.07 -2.24
N ASP A 103 -3.48 3.74 -0.98
CA ASP A 103 -3.37 4.68 0.14
C ASP A 103 -1.92 5.18 0.30
N THR A 104 -0.95 4.28 0.14
CA THR A 104 0.49 4.61 0.18
C THR A 104 0.91 5.53 -0.98
N ALA A 105 0.32 5.35 -2.16
CA ALA A 105 0.62 6.18 -3.33
C ALA A 105 0.03 7.59 -3.24
N THR A 106 -1.14 7.72 -2.62
CA THR A 106 -1.94 8.94 -2.66
C THR A 106 -1.81 9.78 -1.38
N ASN A 107 -1.44 9.17 -0.27
CA ASN A 107 -1.26 9.85 1.01
C ASN A 107 0.17 9.64 1.54
N VAL A 108 0.97 10.71 1.44
CA VAL A 108 2.38 10.74 1.90
C VAL A 108 2.53 10.42 3.40
N TYR A 109 1.47 10.56 4.19
CA TYR A 109 1.43 10.25 5.62
C TYR A 109 0.74 8.91 5.92
N TYR A 110 0.44 8.07 4.94
CA TYR A 110 -0.23 6.81 5.23
C TYR A 110 0.73 5.78 5.85
N GLU A 111 1.88 5.54 5.22
CA GLU A 111 2.84 4.54 5.70
C GLU A 111 3.78 5.14 6.75
N GLN A 112 3.43 4.94 8.02
CA GLN A 112 4.12 5.53 9.16
C GLN A 112 5.51 4.93 9.43
N VAL A 113 5.75 3.66 9.11
CA VAL A 113 7.09 3.03 9.28
C VAL A 113 8.11 3.69 8.35
N ALA A 114 7.69 4.17 7.18
CA ALA A 114 8.56 4.90 6.26
C ALA A 114 9.13 6.19 6.86
N THR A 115 8.48 6.79 7.86
CA THR A 115 9.00 7.97 8.58
C THR A 115 10.18 7.63 9.50
N ARG A 116 10.28 6.38 9.95
CA ARG A 116 11.35 5.87 10.83
C ARG A 116 12.44 5.16 10.05
N TRP A 117 12.06 4.50 8.94
CA TRP A 117 12.97 3.78 8.08
C TRP A 117 12.44 3.72 6.64
N GLY A 118 12.92 4.61 5.77
CA GLY A 118 12.43 4.69 4.38
C GLY A 118 12.67 3.45 3.50
N ASN A 119 13.52 2.50 3.94
CA ASN A 119 13.76 1.24 3.22
C ASN A 119 13.11 0.03 3.90
N TRP A 120 12.19 0.23 4.86
CA TRP A 120 11.67 -0.85 5.72
C TRP A 120 11.06 -2.05 4.99
N ALA A 121 10.54 -1.86 3.76
CA ALA A 121 9.98 -2.92 2.94
C ALA A 121 10.72 -3.11 1.59
N LYS A 122 11.95 -2.61 1.47
CA LYS A 122 12.63 -2.49 0.16
C LYS A 122 12.84 -3.81 -0.56
N VAL A 123 13.11 -4.89 0.17
CA VAL A 123 13.27 -6.24 -0.39
C VAL A 123 11.93 -6.82 -0.86
N PHE A 124 10.81 -6.33 -0.32
CA PHE A 124 9.46 -6.78 -0.63
C PHE A 124 8.82 -5.98 -1.77
N PHE A 125 8.90 -4.65 -1.78
CA PHE A 125 8.07 -3.83 -2.68
C PHE A 125 8.84 -3.18 -3.84
N ASN A 126 10.11 -2.82 -3.66
CA ASN A 126 10.74 -1.82 -4.53
C ASN A 126 11.51 -2.40 -5.72
N ASN A 127 11.87 -3.69 -5.70
CA ASN A 127 12.62 -4.31 -6.80
C ASN A 127 11.79 -5.39 -7.48
N LYS A 128 11.19 -5.05 -8.64
CA LYS A 128 10.37 -5.98 -9.43
C LYS A 128 11.09 -7.28 -9.82
N GLY A 129 12.40 -7.23 -10.03
CA GLY A 129 13.20 -8.42 -10.36
C GLY A 129 13.40 -9.35 -9.16
N VAL A 130 13.61 -8.79 -7.96
CA VAL A 130 13.65 -9.56 -6.70
C VAL A 130 12.29 -10.18 -6.44
N VAL A 131 11.23 -9.37 -6.51
CA VAL A 131 9.85 -9.83 -6.35
C VAL A 131 9.57 -10.98 -7.28
N ALA A 132 9.86 -10.82 -8.58
CA ALA A 132 9.59 -11.83 -9.57
C ALA A 132 10.24 -13.17 -9.19
N LYS A 133 11.56 -13.17 -8.98
CA LYS A 133 12.31 -14.39 -8.63
C LYS A 133 11.84 -15.04 -7.34
N ALA A 134 11.58 -14.24 -6.30
CA ALA A 134 11.15 -14.74 -5.00
C ALA A 134 9.74 -15.34 -5.07
N THR A 135 8.79 -14.63 -5.70
CA THR A 135 7.40 -15.13 -5.82
C THR A 135 7.28 -16.37 -6.68
N ASP A 136 8.19 -16.59 -7.64
CA ASP A 136 8.18 -17.78 -8.50
C ASP A 136 8.51 -19.07 -7.71
N VAL A 137 9.16 -18.98 -6.54
CA VAL A 137 9.63 -20.15 -5.78
C VAL A 137 9.29 -20.14 -4.29
N CYS A 138 8.67 -19.08 -3.74
CA CYS A 138 8.51 -18.92 -2.29
C CYS A 138 7.68 -20.03 -1.62
N MET A 139 6.74 -20.66 -2.33
CA MET A 139 5.98 -21.79 -1.79
C MET A 139 6.83 -23.06 -1.52
N ASN A 140 8.07 -23.10 -1.98
CA ASN A 140 9.02 -24.20 -1.70
C ASN A 140 9.72 -24.05 -0.33
N TYR A 141 9.52 -22.94 0.37
CA TYR A 141 10.15 -22.65 1.66
C TYR A 141 9.18 -22.92 2.82
N PRO A 142 9.69 -23.25 4.02
CA PRO A 142 8.85 -23.41 5.20
C PRO A 142 8.16 -22.09 5.57
N ALA A 143 6.86 -22.17 5.82
CA ALA A 143 6.04 -21.09 6.35
C ALA A 143 6.42 -20.78 7.81
N GLY A 144 6.42 -19.50 8.18
CA GLY A 144 6.67 -19.03 9.54
C GLY A 144 8.07 -19.30 10.09
N ASP A 145 9.06 -19.61 9.24
CA ASP A 145 10.44 -19.78 9.68
C ASP A 145 11.09 -18.43 10.01
N MET A 146 10.93 -18.02 11.26
CA MET A 146 11.45 -16.76 11.79
C MET A 146 12.98 -16.67 11.78
N SER A 147 13.72 -17.78 11.62
CA SER A 147 15.19 -17.71 11.63
C SER A 147 15.76 -16.97 10.42
N VAL A 148 14.97 -16.71 9.38
CA VAL A 148 15.39 -15.89 8.24
C VAL A 148 15.67 -14.43 8.63
N TRP A 149 15.07 -13.97 9.73
CA TRP A 149 15.28 -12.62 10.28
C TRP A 149 16.58 -12.49 11.09
N ASP A 150 17.16 -13.62 11.49
CA ASP A 150 18.39 -13.68 12.26
C ASP A 150 19.59 -13.41 11.35
N TRP A 151 19.95 -12.13 11.22
CA TRP A 151 21.16 -11.74 10.51
C TRP A 151 22.37 -11.84 11.44
N PRO A 152 23.42 -12.62 11.11
CA PRO A 152 24.63 -12.69 11.92
C PRO A 152 25.38 -11.37 11.81
N VAL A 153 25.11 -10.47 12.76
CA VAL A 153 25.92 -9.26 12.92
C VAL A 153 27.20 -9.68 13.64
N ALA A 154 28.33 -9.74 12.94
CA ALA A 154 29.62 -9.70 13.61
C ALA A 154 29.70 -8.34 14.32
N ARG A 155 29.48 -8.32 15.63
CA ARG A 155 29.65 -7.14 16.48
C ARG A 155 31.12 -6.90 16.76
#